data_AF-A0A937DR09-F1
#
_entry.id   AF-A0A937DR09-F1
#
_cell.length_a   1.000
_cell.length_b   1.000
_cell.length_c   1.000
_cell.angle_alpha   90.00
_cell.angle_beta   90.00
_cell.angle_gamma   90.00
#
_symmetry.space_group_name_H-M   'P 1'
#
loop_
_entity.id
_entity.type
_entity.pdbx_description
1 polymer ?
#
loop_
_entity_poly.entity_id
_entity_poly.type
_entity_poly.pdbx_seq_one_letter_code
_entity_poly.pdbx_strand_id
1 'polypeptide(L)'
;MINWSHTRDSRARPGTSFSGNVNFGSTRFNQNLLNNPFQNFQNQLSSSVNYTKDWKGKYNLSMNANHNQNNNTRLVNLNLPTVNFNVVTFYPFQRKEQVGASKWYEKIGIGYSGNLQNQLSFYDTAYSFKRMLDDLQWGGQHTIPITLSLPSLGPITLAPSVSYEERWYGQRIFRNWNNNTKEVETTIQRGFYTARQMAFGISANTRIFGTYDLKSKDGSKTIRHEVRPSISLNYRPDMVKKYFYNTQVDTTGRQLRFSQFDGGIIGSFSEGTFGGLSFGIDNLLEMKVKDKTDSTGKATKKIKLIDGFGFNSSYNFLADSFALGNFNIYARSTLFDNINITAGMNLDPYDIDKQGYRVNRILFDPSKLKFGRITSGNLAISTSFSSKPKDGTTEKDRDIPIDPFMTPEEQQRQLQFARANPAEFTDFNIPWTLSLSYSLNFSRVLKPDFSGFQTQLFSSINFNGDFSLTDKWKLGGNGYYDISQGGLQQFSMFITREMHCWQLSVNVTPIGLFRSFNITINPKSGILRDLRINRSRVFSNSGF
;
A
#
# COMPACT_ATOMS: atom_id res chain seq x y z
N MET A 1 29.23 16.55 7.82
CA MET A 1 28.18 15.71 7.23
C MET A 1 28.84 14.48 6.63
N ILE A 2 28.29 13.31 6.88
CA ILE A 2 28.66 12.03 6.27
C ILE A 2 27.55 11.70 5.28
N ASN A 3 27.91 11.68 4.00
CA ASN A 3 27.07 11.19 2.92
C ASN A 3 27.71 9.93 2.36
N TRP A 4 27.04 8.80 2.52
CA TRP A 4 27.49 7.51 2.01
C TRP A 4 26.33 6.84 1.29
N SER A 5 26.50 6.60 0.00
CA SER A 5 25.59 5.79 -0.80
C SER A 5 26.35 4.55 -1.24
N HIS A 6 25.76 3.38 -1.03
CA HIS A 6 26.34 2.11 -1.43
C HIS A 6 25.25 1.14 -1.81
N THR A 7 25.47 0.44 -2.92
CA THR A 7 24.58 -0.61 -3.39
C THR A 7 25.47 -1.72 -3.91
N ARG A 8 25.32 -2.93 -3.36
CA ARG A 8 26.10 -4.09 -3.81
C ARG A 8 25.34 -4.81 -4.93
N ASP A 9 26.03 -5.11 -6.03
CA ASP A 9 25.47 -5.93 -7.10
C ASP A 9 25.00 -7.31 -6.55
N SER A 10 23.75 -7.65 -6.87
CA SER A 10 23.12 -8.94 -6.59
C SER A 10 23.88 -10.15 -7.15
N ARG A 11 24.65 -9.98 -8.23
CA ARG A 11 25.46 -11.04 -8.84
C ARG A 11 26.72 -11.37 -8.03
N ALA A 12 27.25 -10.41 -7.28
CA ALA A 12 28.48 -10.61 -6.49
C ALA A 12 28.28 -11.64 -5.36
N ARG A 13 27.08 -11.70 -4.78
CA ARG A 13 26.66 -12.72 -3.81
C ARG A 13 25.17 -13.03 -3.96
N PRO A 14 24.80 -14.01 -4.83
CA PRO A 14 23.41 -14.39 -5.05
C PRO A 14 22.69 -14.73 -3.74
N GLY A 15 21.43 -14.29 -3.62
CA GLY A 15 20.63 -14.48 -2.41
C GLY A 15 21.00 -13.54 -1.26
N THR A 16 21.84 -12.53 -1.47
CA THR A 16 22.05 -11.46 -0.48
C THR A 16 22.11 -10.09 -1.13
N SER A 17 21.39 -9.11 -0.58
CA SER A 17 21.54 -7.70 -0.97
C SER A 17 22.02 -6.86 0.20
N PHE A 18 22.77 -5.82 -0.11
CA PHE A 18 23.17 -4.81 0.86
C PHE A 18 23.12 -3.45 0.18
N SER A 19 22.34 -2.53 0.74
CA SER A 19 22.33 -1.14 0.32
C SER A 19 22.31 -0.22 1.52
N GLY A 20 22.92 0.95 1.37
CA GLY A 20 23.04 1.96 2.39
C GLY A 20 22.95 3.33 1.76
N ASN A 21 22.04 4.16 2.25
CA ASN A 21 22.00 5.58 1.99
C ASN A 21 22.05 6.28 3.34
N VAL A 22 23.24 6.70 3.73
CA VAL A 22 23.51 7.36 5.01
C VAL A 22 23.77 8.82 4.74
N ASN A 23 22.87 9.65 5.24
CA ASN A 23 23.03 11.09 5.36
C ASN A 23 22.93 11.46 6.84
N PHE A 24 24.09 11.61 7.47
CA PHE A 24 24.23 11.94 8.88
C PHE A 24 25.02 13.25 9.02
N GLY A 25 24.61 14.14 9.91
CA GLY A 25 25.27 15.43 10.08
C GLY A 25 24.99 16.01 11.45
N SER A 26 25.90 16.83 11.95
CA SER A 26 25.61 17.56 13.19
C SER A 26 24.46 18.53 12.96
N THR A 27 23.65 18.75 14.00
CA THR A 27 22.46 19.62 13.94
C THR A 27 22.76 21.06 13.51
N ARG A 28 24.01 21.52 13.68
CA ARG A 28 24.50 22.85 13.28
C ARG A 28 25.19 22.90 11.91
N PHE A 29 25.50 21.77 11.29
CA PHE A 29 26.31 21.74 10.06
C PHE A 29 25.60 22.45 8.90
N ASN A 30 24.31 22.21 8.72
CA ASN A 30 23.53 22.83 7.65
C ASN A 30 23.32 24.33 7.87
N GLN A 31 23.44 24.86 9.09
CA GLN A 31 23.25 26.29 9.36
C GLN A 31 24.45 27.15 8.94
N ASN A 32 25.63 26.54 8.79
CA ASN A 32 26.90 27.25 8.54
C ASN A 32 27.43 27.07 7.12
N LEU A 33 26.64 26.52 6.19
CA LEU A 33 27.04 26.34 4.80
C LEU A 33 26.84 27.67 4.04
N LEU A 34 27.97 28.32 3.71
CA LEU A 34 28.01 29.58 2.96
C LEU A 34 27.73 29.40 1.45
N ASN A 35 27.93 28.19 0.92
CA ASN A 35 27.95 27.92 -0.52
C ASN A 35 26.62 27.39 -1.09
N ASN A 36 25.62 27.08 -0.26
CA ASN A 36 24.32 26.59 -0.74
C ASN A 36 23.18 26.95 0.24
N PRO A 37 22.53 28.11 0.06
CA PRO A 37 21.49 28.58 0.98
C PRO A 37 20.26 27.66 1.04
N PHE A 38 20.01 26.80 0.04
CA PHE A 38 18.92 25.83 0.07
C PHE A 38 19.16 24.67 1.03
N GLN A 39 20.42 24.24 1.21
CA GLN A 39 20.80 23.22 2.20
C GLN A 39 20.59 23.70 3.65
N ASN A 40 20.63 25.02 3.87
CA ASN A 40 20.41 25.62 5.20
C ASN A 40 18.97 25.48 5.68
N PHE A 41 18.03 25.24 4.75
CA PHE A 41 16.62 24.96 5.07
C PHE A 41 16.33 23.45 5.18
N GLN A 42 17.29 22.57 4.87
CA GLN A 42 17.13 21.12 5.01
C GLN A 42 17.31 20.71 6.47
N ASN A 43 16.18 20.70 7.19
CA ASN A 43 16.12 20.43 8.62
C ASN A 43 15.93 18.95 8.97
N GLN A 44 15.82 18.06 7.99
CA GLN A 44 15.61 16.63 8.21
C GLN A 44 16.69 15.81 7.50
N LEU A 45 17.43 15.04 8.29
CA LEU A 45 18.48 14.12 7.85
C LEU A 45 17.97 12.70 8.08
N SER A 46 18.05 11.84 7.07
CA SER A 46 17.65 10.44 7.19
C SER A 46 18.73 9.53 6.68
N SER A 47 18.88 8.37 7.31
CA SER A 47 19.78 7.33 6.86
C SER A 47 19.07 5.99 6.91
N SER A 48 19.35 5.14 5.93
CA SER A 48 18.84 3.77 5.88
C SER A 48 19.95 2.84 5.44
N VAL A 49 20.15 1.76 6.18
CA VAL A 49 21.06 0.66 5.81
C VAL A 49 20.25 -0.62 5.83
N ASN A 50 20.18 -1.29 4.70
CA ASN A 50 19.35 -2.46 4.48
C ASN A 50 20.23 -3.63 4.08
N TYR A 51 20.08 -4.74 4.79
CA TYR A 51 20.70 -6.01 4.45
C TYR A 51 19.59 -7.05 4.28
N THR A 52 19.59 -7.77 3.17
CA THR A 52 18.68 -8.90 2.98
C THR A 52 19.42 -10.17 2.63
N LYS A 53 18.87 -11.31 3.07
CA LYS A 53 19.33 -12.64 2.73
C LYS A 53 18.14 -13.53 2.42
N ASP A 54 18.13 -14.07 1.22
CA ASP A 54 17.17 -15.05 0.74
C ASP A 54 17.85 -16.41 0.58
N TRP A 55 17.25 -17.44 1.18
CA TRP A 55 17.71 -18.82 1.05
C TRP A 55 16.87 -19.56 0.01
N LYS A 56 16.99 -19.13 -1.26
CA LYS A 56 16.30 -19.72 -2.42
C LYS A 56 14.78 -19.80 -2.21
N GLY A 57 14.20 -18.73 -1.68
CA GLY A 57 12.76 -18.62 -1.43
C GLY A 57 12.21 -19.52 -0.32
N LYS A 58 13.05 -20.14 0.53
CA LYS A 58 12.57 -20.89 1.71
C LYS A 58 12.52 -20.03 2.98
N TYR A 59 13.57 -19.23 3.15
CA TYR A 59 13.74 -18.34 4.28
C TYR A 59 14.14 -16.98 3.73
N ASN A 60 13.67 -15.92 4.38
CA ASN A 60 14.03 -14.56 4.05
C ASN A 60 14.33 -13.79 5.33
N LEU A 61 15.51 -13.17 5.39
CA LEU A 61 15.93 -12.31 6.47
C LEU A 61 16.13 -10.92 5.90
N SER A 62 15.51 -9.91 6.49
CA SER A 62 15.86 -8.51 6.26
C SER A 62 16.24 -7.84 7.57
N MET A 63 17.34 -7.08 7.54
CA MET A 63 17.81 -6.27 8.64
C MET A 63 17.87 -4.84 8.13
N ASN A 64 17.12 -3.95 8.75
CA ASN A 64 17.05 -2.55 8.38
C ASN A 64 17.52 -1.71 9.56
N ALA A 65 18.30 -0.70 9.24
CA ALA A 65 18.90 0.19 10.18
C ALA A 65 18.56 1.63 9.76
N ASN A 66 17.61 2.25 10.46
CA ASN A 66 17.10 3.57 10.09
C ASN A 66 17.49 4.62 11.11
N HIS A 67 17.77 5.83 10.62
CA HIS A 67 18.03 7.02 11.40
C HIS A 67 17.24 8.18 10.82
N ASN A 68 16.61 8.96 11.68
CA ASN A 68 15.89 10.17 11.33
C ASN A 68 16.18 11.25 12.37
N GLN A 69 16.73 12.36 11.90
CA GLN A 69 17.15 13.48 12.73
C GLN A 69 16.49 14.76 12.24
N ASN A 70 15.92 15.51 13.18
CA ASN A 70 15.37 16.82 12.93
C ASN A 70 16.27 17.89 13.57
N ASN A 71 16.93 18.69 12.75
CA ASN A 71 17.91 19.69 13.18
C ASN A 71 17.29 20.87 13.92
N ASN A 72 16.00 21.16 13.71
CA ASN A 72 15.29 22.23 14.41
C ASN A 72 14.99 21.82 15.87
N THR A 73 14.42 20.62 16.05
CA THR A 73 14.09 20.08 17.39
C THR A 73 15.27 19.39 18.09
N ARG A 74 16.37 19.14 17.36
CA ARG A 74 17.55 18.37 17.79
C ARG A 74 17.26 16.93 18.23
N LEU A 75 16.10 16.40 17.86
CA LEU A 75 15.70 15.03 18.16
C LEU A 75 16.31 14.08 17.14
N VAL A 76 16.94 13.02 17.64
CA VAL A 76 17.50 11.91 16.86
C VAL A 76 16.72 10.64 17.20
N ASN A 77 16.15 10.01 16.17
CA ASN A 77 15.46 8.72 16.28
C ASN A 77 16.27 7.66 15.52
N LEU A 78 16.57 6.57 16.19
CA LEU A 78 17.31 5.43 15.68
C LEU A 78 16.46 4.17 15.80
N ASN A 79 16.27 3.45 14.69
CA ASN A 79 15.69 2.12 14.67
C ASN A 79 16.75 1.12 14.21
N LEU A 80 17.55 0.62 15.16
CA LEU A 80 18.78 -0.13 14.89
C LEU A 80 18.92 -1.36 15.81
N PRO A 81 18.94 -2.60 15.28
CA PRO A 81 18.37 -3.03 14.00
C PRO A 81 16.87 -3.34 14.11
N THR A 82 16.16 -3.20 13.00
CA THR A 82 14.87 -3.86 12.78
C THR A 82 15.09 -5.12 11.96
N VAL A 83 14.80 -6.29 12.53
CA VAL A 83 15.04 -7.59 11.89
C VAL A 83 13.72 -8.24 11.55
N ASN A 84 13.49 -8.56 10.27
CA ASN A 84 12.37 -9.40 9.84
C ASN A 84 12.91 -10.75 9.38
N PHE A 85 12.33 -11.83 9.87
CA PHE A 85 12.64 -13.19 9.45
C PHE A 85 11.37 -13.93 9.07
N ASN A 86 11.27 -14.33 7.80
CA ASN A 86 10.13 -15.03 7.25
C ASN A 86 10.54 -16.42 6.79
N VAL A 87 9.72 -17.41 7.12
CA VAL A 87 9.81 -18.79 6.64
C VAL A 87 8.61 -19.03 5.74
N VAL A 88 8.86 -19.38 4.48
CA VAL A 88 7.80 -19.76 3.55
C VAL A 88 7.13 -21.04 4.04
N THR A 89 5.80 -21.09 3.92
CA THR A 89 4.99 -22.21 4.38
C THR A 89 5.54 -23.54 3.88
N PHE A 90 5.88 -24.42 4.81
CA PHE A 90 6.34 -25.78 4.52
C PHE A 90 5.33 -26.79 5.05
N TYR A 91 5.32 -27.98 4.47
CA TYR A 91 4.37 -29.05 4.79
C TYR A 91 5.11 -30.18 5.51
N PRO A 92 5.22 -30.15 6.85
CA PRO A 92 6.07 -31.08 7.61
C PRO A 92 5.75 -32.56 7.39
N PHE A 93 4.50 -32.90 7.07
CA PHE A 93 4.08 -34.28 6.85
C PHE A 93 4.05 -34.67 5.37
N GLN A 94 4.33 -33.76 4.44
CA GLN A 94 4.38 -34.05 3.02
C GLN A 94 5.62 -34.90 2.68
N ARG A 95 5.40 -36.04 2.02
CA ARG A 95 6.48 -36.91 1.55
C ARG A 95 7.27 -36.20 0.46
N LYS A 96 8.60 -36.39 0.45
CA LYS A 96 9.48 -35.86 -0.61
C LYS A 96 9.19 -36.48 -1.97
N GLU A 97 8.92 -37.78 -1.99
CA GLU A 97 8.48 -38.51 -3.17
C GLU A 97 7.02 -38.91 -2.99
N GLN A 98 6.17 -38.40 -3.88
CA GLN A 98 4.74 -38.60 -3.78
C GLN A 98 4.37 -39.89 -4.52
N VAL A 99 3.96 -40.91 -3.77
CA VAL A 99 3.37 -42.14 -4.32
C VAL A 99 1.91 -42.21 -3.87
N GLY A 100 0.99 -42.15 -4.84
CA GLY A 100 -0.46 -42.14 -4.60
C GLY A 100 -1.04 -40.77 -4.26
N ALA A 101 -2.32 -40.74 -3.89
CA ALA A 101 -3.03 -39.51 -3.52
C ALA A 101 -2.53 -38.96 -2.18
N SER A 102 -2.32 -37.64 -2.10
CA SER A 102 -1.90 -36.98 -0.86
C SER A 102 -2.97 -37.10 0.22
N LYS A 103 -2.54 -37.43 1.44
CA LYS A 103 -3.43 -37.52 2.60
C LYS A 103 -3.67 -36.12 3.18
N TRP A 104 -4.80 -35.93 3.87
CA TRP A 104 -5.20 -34.61 4.39
C TRP A 104 -4.16 -34.00 5.33
N TYR A 105 -3.51 -34.80 6.17
CA TYR A 105 -2.50 -34.33 7.12
C TYR A 105 -1.20 -33.89 6.44
N GLU A 106 -0.92 -34.37 5.22
CA GLU A 106 0.22 -33.94 4.41
C GLU A 106 0.04 -32.52 3.86
N LYS A 107 -1.18 -31.96 3.94
CA LYS A 107 -1.52 -30.60 3.53
C LYS A 107 -1.53 -29.59 4.68
N ILE A 108 -1.09 -29.98 5.86
CA ILE A 108 -0.86 -29.05 6.97
C ILE A 108 0.36 -28.20 6.62
N GLY A 109 0.14 -26.92 6.35
CA GLY A 109 1.19 -25.94 6.07
C GLY A 109 1.50 -25.13 7.32
N ILE A 110 2.79 -25.01 7.66
CA ILE A 110 3.28 -24.18 8.76
C ILE A 110 4.19 -23.10 8.17
N GLY A 111 3.85 -21.84 8.43
CA GLY A 111 4.73 -20.70 8.16
C GLY A 111 5.29 -20.10 9.45
N TYR A 112 6.22 -19.16 9.31
CA TYR A 112 6.68 -18.34 10.43
C TYR A 112 7.04 -16.94 9.93
N SER A 113 6.65 -15.91 10.68
CA SER A 113 7.03 -14.52 10.47
C SER A 113 7.45 -13.91 11.81
N GLY A 114 8.71 -13.52 11.91
CA GLY A 114 9.28 -12.84 13.06
C GLY A 114 9.70 -11.42 12.72
N ASN A 115 9.41 -10.47 13.59
CA ASN A 115 9.82 -9.07 13.50
C ASN A 115 10.40 -8.64 14.85
N LEU A 116 11.65 -8.23 14.88
CA LEU A 116 12.32 -7.68 16.06
C LEU A 116 12.59 -6.20 15.79
N GLN A 117 12.20 -5.33 16.72
CA GLN A 117 12.37 -3.90 16.60
C GLN A 117 13.16 -3.39 17.80
N ASN A 118 14.10 -2.49 17.52
CA ASN A 118 14.84 -1.74 18.53
C ASN A 118 14.66 -0.26 18.18
N GLN A 119 14.37 0.57 19.17
CA GLN A 119 14.21 2.00 19.00
C GLN A 119 14.97 2.74 20.11
N LEU A 120 15.67 3.79 19.71
CA LEU A 120 16.36 4.71 20.58
C LEU A 120 16.05 6.14 20.13
N SER A 121 15.51 6.95 21.03
CA SER A 121 15.19 8.35 20.76
C SER A 121 15.89 9.23 21.80
N PHE A 122 16.69 10.20 21.35
CA PHE A 122 17.44 11.08 22.23
C PHE A 122 17.62 12.47 21.61
N TYR A 123 17.91 13.46 22.43
CA TYR A 123 18.30 14.79 21.96
C TYR A 123 19.81 14.85 21.76
N ASP A 124 20.27 15.52 20.70
CA ASP A 124 21.71 15.71 20.38
C ASP A 124 22.51 16.37 21.54
N THR A 125 21.83 17.04 22.47
CA THR A 125 22.44 17.63 23.68
C THR A 125 22.67 16.63 24.82
N ALA A 126 22.15 15.41 24.75
CA ALA A 126 22.28 14.39 25.79
C ALA A 126 23.62 13.64 25.64
N TYR A 127 24.68 14.14 26.28
CA TYR A 127 26.07 13.72 26.04
C TYR A 127 26.49 12.35 26.63
N SER A 128 25.59 11.62 27.30
CA SER A 128 25.95 10.36 27.97
C SER A 128 25.36 9.15 27.25
N PHE A 129 26.24 8.34 26.66
CA PHE A 129 25.89 7.06 26.04
C PHE A 129 25.14 6.12 27.00
N LYS A 130 25.42 6.21 28.31
CA LYS A 130 24.70 5.43 29.34
C LYS A 130 23.22 5.83 29.40
N ARG A 131 22.90 7.12 29.38
CA ARG A 131 21.52 7.61 29.35
C ARG A 131 20.82 7.22 28.04
N MET A 132 21.55 7.19 26.92
CA MET A 132 21.02 6.71 25.66
C MET A 132 20.67 5.22 25.72
N LEU A 133 21.52 4.38 26.31
CA LEU A 133 21.21 2.96 26.51
C LEU A 133 20.05 2.75 27.50
N ASP A 134 19.91 3.63 28.48
CA ASP A 134 18.73 3.64 29.33
C ASP A 134 17.48 3.98 28.49
N ASP A 135 17.51 4.85 27.49
CA ASP A 135 16.32 5.12 26.67
C ASP A 135 16.06 4.09 25.56
N LEU A 136 16.91 3.05 25.43
CA LEU A 136 16.73 1.98 24.45
C LEU A 136 15.50 1.14 24.79
N GLN A 137 14.60 1.04 23.82
CA GLN A 137 13.46 0.13 23.86
C GLN A 137 13.62 -0.96 22.79
N TRP A 138 13.09 -2.14 23.08
CA TRP A 138 13.07 -3.24 22.13
C TRP A 138 11.83 -4.12 22.30
N GLY A 139 11.47 -4.81 21.23
CA GLY A 139 10.44 -5.85 21.25
C GLY A 139 10.59 -6.85 20.11
N GLY A 140 9.90 -7.98 20.22
CA GLY A 140 9.68 -8.94 19.13
C GLY A 140 8.21 -9.25 18.90
N GLN A 141 7.84 -9.59 17.65
CA GLN A 141 6.55 -10.13 17.27
C GLN A 141 6.79 -11.37 16.42
N HIS A 142 6.17 -12.48 16.78
CA HIS A 142 6.30 -13.79 16.15
C HIS A 142 4.91 -14.26 15.77
N THR A 143 4.70 -14.65 14.52
CA THR A 143 3.44 -15.18 14.01
C THR A 143 3.70 -16.54 13.35
N ILE A 144 2.96 -17.56 13.78
CA ILE A 144 3.02 -18.92 13.26
C ILE A 144 1.64 -19.25 12.69
N PRO A 145 1.40 -19.00 11.38
CA PRO A 145 0.20 -19.44 10.71
C PRO A 145 0.29 -20.94 10.43
N ILE A 146 -0.69 -21.69 10.92
CA ILE A 146 -0.92 -23.10 10.62
C ILE A 146 -2.18 -23.15 9.77
N THR A 147 -2.06 -23.67 8.55
CA THR A 147 -3.17 -23.74 7.59
C THR A 147 -3.34 -25.16 7.11
N LEU A 148 -4.58 -25.57 6.86
CA LEU A 148 -4.88 -26.86 6.28
C LEU A 148 -5.87 -26.64 5.14
N SER A 149 -5.51 -27.06 3.94
CA SER A 149 -6.42 -27.03 2.78
C SER A 149 -6.94 -28.43 2.53
N LEU A 150 -8.18 -28.70 2.95
CA LEU A 150 -8.80 -30.00 2.73
C LEU A 150 -9.13 -30.16 1.24
N PRO A 151 -9.06 -31.39 0.68
CA PRO A 151 -9.65 -31.67 -0.62
C PRO A 151 -11.11 -31.18 -0.69
N SER A 152 -11.55 -30.73 -1.86
CA SER A 152 -12.92 -30.27 -2.07
C SER A 152 -13.92 -31.37 -1.72
N LEU A 153 -14.86 -31.08 -0.82
CA LEU A 153 -16.00 -31.94 -0.54
C LEU A 153 -17.13 -31.54 -1.49
N GLY A 154 -17.15 -32.12 -2.69
CA GLY A 154 -18.01 -31.67 -3.77
C GLY A 154 -17.68 -30.23 -4.21
N PRO A 155 -18.66 -29.30 -4.26
CA PRO A 155 -18.41 -27.91 -4.69
C PRO A 155 -17.85 -27.00 -3.58
N ILE A 156 -17.65 -27.52 -2.36
CA ILE A 156 -17.21 -26.74 -1.19
C ILE A 156 -15.77 -27.09 -0.85
N THR A 157 -14.93 -26.07 -0.67
CA THR A 157 -13.57 -26.20 -0.14
C THR A 157 -13.52 -25.71 1.29
N LEU A 158 -13.12 -26.60 2.21
CA LEU A 158 -12.94 -26.28 3.62
C LEU A 158 -11.45 -26.03 3.91
N ALA A 159 -11.16 -24.93 4.59
CA ALA A 159 -9.81 -24.56 4.99
C ALA A 159 -9.79 -24.08 6.45
N PRO A 160 -9.56 -24.99 7.42
CA PRO A 160 -9.28 -24.61 8.79
C PRO A 160 -7.89 -23.97 8.94
N SER A 161 -7.78 -23.08 9.90
CA SER A 161 -6.54 -22.36 10.22
C SER A 161 -6.40 -22.13 11.73
N VAL A 162 -5.16 -22.07 12.18
CA VAL A 162 -4.78 -21.64 13.52
C VAL A 162 -3.66 -20.62 13.36
N SER A 163 -3.81 -19.46 13.97
CA SER A 163 -2.76 -18.43 14.03
C SER A 163 -2.29 -18.30 15.46
N TYR A 164 -1.03 -18.60 15.71
CA TYR A 164 -0.37 -18.35 16.99
C TYR A 164 0.48 -17.09 16.87
N GLU A 165 0.26 -16.11 17.74
CA GLU A 165 1.07 -14.90 17.81
C GLU A 165 1.68 -14.74 19.21
N GLU A 166 2.98 -14.45 19.25
CA GLU A 166 3.72 -14.15 20.48
C GLU A 166 4.45 -12.82 20.34
N ARG A 167 4.31 -11.96 21.34
CA ARG A 167 5.04 -10.69 21.43
C ARG A 167 6.00 -10.72 22.60
N TRP A 168 7.22 -10.25 22.35
CA TRP A 168 8.28 -10.05 23.32
C TRP A 168 8.40 -8.56 23.63
N TYR A 169 8.54 -8.24 24.91
CA TYR A 169 8.60 -6.89 25.43
C TYR A 169 9.84 -6.72 26.30
N GLY A 170 10.59 -5.65 26.06
CA GLY A 170 11.74 -5.25 26.89
C GLY A 170 11.36 -4.56 28.22
N GLN A 171 10.09 -4.21 28.40
CA GLN A 171 9.60 -3.56 29.62
C GLN A 171 8.10 -3.79 29.86
N ARG A 172 7.68 -3.60 31.11
CA ARG A 172 6.28 -3.46 31.53
C ARG A 172 6.06 -2.11 32.16
N ILE A 173 4.88 -1.54 31.95
CA ILE A 173 4.49 -0.23 32.47
C ILE A 173 3.30 -0.41 33.42
N PHE A 174 3.48 0.02 34.66
CA PHE A 174 2.46 0.02 35.70
C PHE A 174 2.04 1.44 36.02
N ARG A 175 0.73 1.68 36.13
CA ARG A 175 0.13 2.98 36.45
C ARG A 175 -0.64 2.85 37.75
N ASN A 176 -0.18 3.54 38.79
CA ASN A 176 -0.79 3.50 40.11
C ASN A 176 -1.20 4.90 40.53
N TRP A 177 -2.41 5.04 41.03
CA TRP A 177 -2.87 6.30 41.60
C TRP A 177 -2.19 6.56 42.95
N ASN A 178 -1.56 7.72 43.10
CA ASN A 178 -1.02 8.17 44.37
C ASN A 178 -1.98 9.17 45.03
N ASN A 179 -2.54 8.77 46.18
CA ASN A 179 -3.49 9.60 46.93
C ASN A 179 -2.88 10.89 47.51
N ASN A 180 -1.56 10.93 47.72
CA ASN A 180 -0.89 12.09 48.29
C ASN A 180 -0.64 13.18 47.26
N THR A 181 -0.14 12.79 46.08
CA THR A 181 0.15 13.73 44.97
C THR A 181 -1.09 14.01 44.11
N LYS A 182 -2.14 13.18 44.22
CA LYS A 182 -3.35 13.22 43.36
C LYS A 182 -3.01 13.07 41.88
N GLU A 183 -2.01 12.25 41.59
CA GLU A 183 -1.52 12.00 40.23
C GLU A 183 -1.35 10.49 39.98
N VAL A 184 -1.35 10.11 38.70
CA VAL A 184 -1.06 8.73 38.26
C VAL A 184 0.44 8.57 38.11
N GLU A 185 1.04 7.79 39.00
CA GLU A 185 2.46 7.45 38.92
C GLU A 185 2.69 6.29 37.98
N THR A 186 3.69 6.45 37.10
CA THR A 186 4.08 5.43 36.13
C THR A 186 5.38 4.77 36.55
N THR A 187 5.35 3.46 36.80
CA THR A 187 6.53 2.63 37.10
C THR A 187 6.87 1.75 35.90
N ILE A 188 8.12 1.84 35.41
CA ILE A 188 8.61 1.03 34.29
C ILE A 188 9.52 -0.08 34.84
N GLN A 189 9.15 -1.33 34.59
CA GLN A 189 9.94 -2.51 34.94
C GLN A 189 10.61 -3.07 33.69
N ARG A 190 11.93 -2.95 33.59
CA ARG A 190 12.70 -3.50 32.46
C ARG A 190 12.98 -4.98 32.66
N GLY A 191 12.94 -5.75 31.58
CA GLY A 191 13.15 -7.20 31.61
C GLY A 191 12.69 -7.87 30.33
N PHE A 192 12.69 -9.19 30.29
CA PHE A 192 12.14 -9.94 29.19
C PHE A 192 10.74 -10.46 29.54
N TYR A 193 9.74 -9.99 28.83
CA TYR A 193 8.36 -10.40 29.04
C TYR A 193 7.71 -10.86 27.76
N THR A 194 6.77 -11.78 27.87
CA THR A 194 6.05 -12.32 26.72
C THR A 194 4.54 -12.27 26.92
N ALA A 195 3.82 -12.05 25.83
CA ALA A 195 2.38 -12.23 25.74
C ALA A 195 2.05 -13.03 24.49
N ARG A 196 0.95 -13.79 24.53
CA ARG A 196 0.58 -14.73 23.47
C ARG A 196 -0.91 -14.65 23.20
N GLN A 197 -1.30 -14.82 21.95
CA GLN A 197 -2.68 -15.01 21.54
C GLN A 197 -2.77 -16.10 20.48
N MET A 198 -3.93 -16.76 20.43
CA MET A 198 -4.26 -17.72 19.39
C MET A 198 -5.59 -17.34 18.76
N ALA A 199 -5.69 -17.52 17.45
CA ALA A 199 -6.95 -17.42 16.71
C ALA A 199 -7.18 -18.71 15.93
N PHE A 200 -8.41 -19.17 15.94
CA PHE A 200 -8.87 -20.36 15.24
C PHE A 200 -9.84 -19.93 14.15
N GLY A 201 -9.72 -20.50 12.97
CA GLY A 201 -10.57 -20.18 11.82
C GLY A 201 -11.01 -21.44 11.09
N ILE A 202 -12.20 -21.42 10.52
CA ILE A 202 -12.60 -22.35 9.48
C ILE A 202 -13.30 -21.59 8.37
N SER A 203 -12.79 -21.71 7.14
CA SER A 203 -13.38 -21.09 5.97
C SER A 203 -13.97 -22.12 5.02
N ALA A 204 -15.08 -21.77 4.40
CA ALA A 204 -15.77 -22.51 3.38
C ALA A 204 -15.94 -21.61 2.16
N ASN A 205 -15.45 -22.07 1.00
CA ASN A 205 -15.61 -21.35 -0.26
C ASN A 205 -16.29 -22.28 -1.27
N THR A 206 -17.09 -21.70 -2.15
CA THR A 206 -17.70 -22.44 -3.26
C THR A 206 -17.74 -21.60 -4.53
N ARG A 207 -17.99 -22.24 -5.67
CA ARG A 207 -18.16 -21.57 -6.97
C ARG A 207 -19.39 -22.14 -7.63
N ILE A 208 -20.32 -21.26 -7.95
CA ILE A 208 -21.59 -21.58 -8.61
C ILE A 208 -21.54 -20.95 -10.00
N PHE A 209 -21.79 -21.75 -11.04
CA PHE A 209 -21.77 -21.28 -12.42
C PHE A 209 -23.18 -21.30 -13.00
N GLY A 210 -23.59 -20.17 -13.58
CA GLY A 210 -24.78 -20.04 -14.41
C GLY A 210 -24.40 -19.64 -15.83
N THR A 211 -25.05 -20.22 -16.82
CA THR A 211 -24.92 -19.85 -18.23
C THR A 211 -26.29 -19.54 -18.80
N TYR A 212 -26.41 -18.39 -19.45
CA TYR A 212 -27.64 -17.92 -20.08
C TYR A 212 -27.39 -17.62 -21.56
N ASP A 213 -28.09 -18.35 -22.43
CA ASP A 213 -27.98 -18.19 -23.88
C ASP A 213 -29.02 -17.19 -24.39
N LEU A 214 -28.54 -16.02 -24.81
CA LEU A 214 -29.33 -15.03 -25.52
C LEU A 214 -29.34 -15.36 -27.01
N LYS A 215 -30.52 -15.80 -27.50
CA LYS A 215 -30.79 -15.89 -28.95
C LYS A 215 -30.92 -14.48 -29.51
N SER A 216 -30.01 -14.08 -30.39
CA SER A 216 -30.12 -12.80 -31.11
C SER A 216 -30.09 -13.03 -32.62
N LYS A 217 -30.63 -12.08 -33.40
CA LYS A 217 -30.64 -12.11 -34.88
C LYS A 217 -29.22 -12.20 -35.48
N ASP A 218 -28.19 -11.73 -34.76
CA ASP A 218 -26.79 -11.69 -35.21
C ASP A 218 -25.94 -12.87 -34.69
N GLY A 219 -26.58 -13.89 -34.11
CA GLY A 219 -25.94 -15.09 -33.55
C GLY A 219 -26.20 -15.30 -32.05
N SER A 220 -25.74 -16.45 -31.52
CA SER A 220 -25.85 -16.79 -30.09
C SER A 220 -24.85 -15.98 -29.26
N LYS A 221 -25.35 -15.23 -28.28
CA LYS A 221 -24.54 -14.61 -27.23
C LYS A 221 -24.76 -15.40 -25.94
N THR A 222 -23.70 -15.95 -25.35
CA THR A 222 -23.83 -16.68 -24.09
C THR A 222 -23.25 -15.82 -22.98
N ILE A 223 -24.06 -15.49 -21.98
CA ILE A 223 -23.60 -14.84 -20.75
C ILE A 223 -23.30 -15.94 -19.73
N ARG A 224 -22.11 -15.91 -19.15
CA ARG A 224 -21.71 -16.75 -18.03
C ARG A 224 -21.60 -15.90 -16.78
N HIS A 225 -22.29 -16.30 -15.73
CA HIS A 225 -22.20 -15.71 -14.40
C HIS A 225 -21.56 -16.73 -13.45
N GLU A 226 -20.42 -16.36 -12.86
CA GLU A 226 -19.78 -17.13 -11.80
C GLU A 226 -20.01 -16.40 -10.47
N VAL A 227 -20.67 -17.08 -9.54
CA VAL A 227 -20.90 -16.61 -8.17
C VAL A 227 -19.94 -17.35 -7.24
N ARG A 228 -19.18 -16.61 -6.45
CA ARG A 228 -18.20 -17.12 -5.49
C ARG A 228 -18.58 -16.67 -4.08
N PRO A 229 -19.46 -17.40 -3.38
CA PRO A 229 -19.71 -17.13 -1.98
C PRO A 229 -18.57 -17.67 -1.11
N SER A 230 -18.28 -16.93 -0.05
CA SER A 230 -17.30 -17.29 0.97
C SER A 230 -17.88 -17.06 2.36
N ILE A 231 -17.61 -18.00 3.27
CA ILE A 231 -18.00 -17.94 4.66
C ILE A 231 -16.80 -18.34 5.50
N SER A 232 -16.51 -17.62 6.58
CA SER A 232 -15.51 -18.04 7.56
C SER A 232 -15.96 -17.80 8.99
N LEU A 233 -15.80 -18.81 9.84
CA LEU A 233 -15.98 -18.70 11.28
C LEU A 233 -14.61 -18.49 11.92
N ASN A 234 -14.52 -17.50 12.79
CA ASN A 234 -13.27 -17.11 13.44
C ASN A 234 -13.52 -16.99 14.95
N TYR A 235 -12.62 -17.55 15.75
CA TYR A 235 -12.67 -17.49 17.21
C TYR A 235 -11.29 -17.13 17.78
N ARG A 236 -11.24 -16.11 18.62
CA ARG A 236 -10.04 -15.66 19.32
C ARG A 236 -10.37 -15.55 20.83
N PRO A 237 -9.92 -16.50 21.67
CA PRO A 237 -10.06 -16.38 23.12
C PRO A 237 -9.25 -15.20 23.66
N ASP A 238 -9.74 -14.60 24.77
CA ASP A 238 -8.99 -13.56 25.48
C ASP A 238 -7.91 -14.17 26.39
N MET A 239 -6.75 -14.49 25.79
CA MET A 239 -5.58 -15.01 26.50
C MET A 239 -4.79 -13.91 27.23
N VAL A 240 -5.09 -12.63 26.94
CA VAL A 240 -4.28 -11.48 27.35
C VAL A 240 -4.90 -10.68 28.48
N LYS A 241 -6.16 -10.94 28.86
CA LYS A 241 -6.87 -10.35 30.01
C LYS A 241 -6.04 -10.23 31.28
N LYS A 242 -5.18 -11.22 31.58
CA LYS A 242 -4.31 -11.23 32.77
C LYS A 242 -3.28 -10.10 32.81
N TYR A 243 -2.98 -9.49 31.67
CA TYR A 243 -2.06 -8.36 31.56
C TYR A 243 -2.77 -7.00 31.68
N PHE A 244 -4.10 -7.00 31.82
CA PHE A 244 -4.90 -5.79 31.96
C PHE A 244 -5.39 -5.60 33.40
N TYR A 245 -5.34 -4.37 33.87
CA TYR A 245 -5.77 -3.98 35.21
C TYR A 245 -6.46 -2.62 35.18
N ASN A 246 -7.28 -2.35 36.20
CA ASN A 246 -7.92 -1.05 36.38
C ASN A 246 -7.08 -0.22 37.34
N THR A 247 -6.94 1.07 37.05
CA THR A 247 -6.35 2.03 38.00
C THR A 247 -7.13 3.34 37.95
N GLN A 248 -7.16 4.02 39.08
CA GLN A 248 -7.80 5.33 39.19
C GLN A 248 -6.95 6.35 38.46
N VAL A 249 -7.60 7.26 37.71
CA VAL A 249 -6.88 8.26 36.90
C VAL A 249 -7.12 9.70 37.30
N ASP A 250 -8.09 9.95 38.17
CA ASP A 250 -8.39 11.27 38.66
C ASP A 250 -9.02 11.25 40.06
N THR A 251 -9.18 12.43 40.64
CA THR A 251 -9.78 12.63 41.96
C THR A 251 -11.27 12.29 42.03
N THR A 252 -11.94 12.11 40.88
CA THR A 252 -13.36 11.72 40.83
C THR A 252 -13.56 10.22 41.05
N GLY A 253 -12.47 9.45 41.11
CA GLY A 253 -12.51 8.00 41.26
C GLY A 253 -12.70 7.27 39.94
N ARG A 254 -12.57 7.97 38.80
CA ARG A 254 -12.69 7.34 37.47
C ARG A 254 -11.58 6.31 37.30
N GLN A 255 -11.99 5.09 36.94
CA GLN A 255 -11.10 3.97 36.69
C GLN A 255 -10.89 3.83 35.17
N LEU A 256 -9.64 3.67 34.74
CA LEU A 256 -9.33 3.28 33.36
C LEU A 256 -8.63 1.93 33.33
N ARG A 257 -8.93 1.17 32.26
CA ARG A 257 -8.31 -0.12 31.96
C ARG A 257 -7.00 0.12 31.24
N PHE A 258 -5.91 -0.46 31.74
CA PHE A 258 -4.58 -0.35 31.13
C PHE A 258 -3.94 -1.71 30.92
N SER A 259 -3.12 -1.82 29.88
CA SER A 259 -2.24 -2.98 29.70
C SER A 259 -0.89 -2.75 30.36
N GLN A 260 -0.32 -3.81 30.92
CA GLN A 260 1.08 -3.82 31.36
C GLN A 260 2.08 -3.58 30.21
N PHE A 261 1.65 -3.71 28.95
CA PHE A 261 2.49 -3.57 27.76
C PHE A 261 2.19 -2.32 26.92
N ASP A 262 1.36 -1.41 27.43
CA ASP A 262 1.11 -0.14 26.76
C ASP A 262 2.39 0.70 26.71
N GLY A 263 2.57 1.49 25.64
CA GLY A 263 3.70 2.41 25.50
C GLY A 263 5.04 1.78 25.08
N GLY A 264 5.11 0.46 24.87
CA GLY A 264 6.23 -0.21 24.22
C GLY A 264 6.11 -0.20 22.69
N ILE A 265 7.23 -0.39 21.98
CA ILE A 265 7.33 -0.31 20.50
C ILE A 265 6.30 -1.19 19.76
N ILE A 266 6.05 -2.42 20.24
CA ILE A 266 5.22 -3.42 19.53
C ILE A 266 3.73 -3.34 19.91
N GLY A 267 3.38 -2.51 20.91
CA GLY A 267 2.02 -2.35 21.41
C GLY A 267 1.47 -3.60 22.12
N SER A 268 0.46 -3.39 22.95
CA SER A 268 -0.29 -4.46 23.62
C SER A 268 -1.23 -5.17 22.65
N PHE A 269 -1.62 -6.40 22.98
CA PHE A 269 -2.72 -7.08 22.30
C PHE A 269 -4.05 -6.45 22.69
N SER A 270 -5.03 -6.44 21.78
CA SER A 270 -6.39 -6.03 22.12
C SER A 270 -7.05 -7.06 23.04
N GLU A 271 -7.51 -6.60 24.22
CA GLU A 271 -8.36 -7.37 25.15
C GLU A 271 -9.69 -7.76 24.47
N GLY A 272 -10.36 -8.78 25.00
CA GLY A 272 -11.67 -9.21 24.53
C GLY A 272 -11.65 -10.51 23.73
N THR A 273 -12.69 -11.31 23.94
CA THR A 273 -12.93 -12.51 23.15
C THR A 273 -13.64 -12.12 21.86
N PHE A 274 -13.21 -12.67 20.74
CA PHE A 274 -13.88 -12.49 19.46
C PHE A 274 -14.41 -13.83 18.95
N GLY A 275 -15.64 -13.84 18.48
CA GLY A 275 -16.26 -15.02 17.87
C GLY A 275 -17.18 -14.54 16.78
N GLY A 276 -16.77 -14.63 15.52
CA GLY A 276 -17.50 -14.02 14.43
C GLY A 276 -17.52 -14.81 13.13
N LEU A 277 -18.60 -14.63 12.39
CA LEU A 277 -18.81 -15.12 11.03
C LEU A 277 -18.45 -14.01 10.05
N SER A 278 -17.46 -14.18 9.19
CA SER A 278 -17.27 -13.35 8.01
C SER A 278 -17.96 -14.00 6.82
N PHE A 279 -18.61 -13.21 5.99
CA PHE A 279 -19.30 -13.70 4.81
C PHE A 279 -19.15 -12.72 3.66
N GLY A 280 -19.18 -13.24 2.44
CA GLY A 280 -19.16 -12.41 1.25
C GLY A 280 -19.60 -13.16 0.02
N ILE A 281 -19.89 -12.40 -1.02
CA ILE A 281 -20.22 -12.89 -2.33
C ILE A 281 -19.45 -12.07 -3.35
N ASP A 282 -18.78 -12.76 -4.27
CA ASP A 282 -18.09 -12.15 -5.39
C ASP A 282 -18.66 -12.70 -6.70
N ASN A 283 -18.96 -11.83 -7.64
CA ASN A 283 -19.62 -12.19 -8.88
C ASN A 283 -18.75 -11.78 -10.07
N LEU A 284 -18.55 -12.71 -11.00
CA LEU A 284 -17.85 -12.49 -12.26
C LEU A 284 -18.84 -12.68 -13.42
N LEU A 285 -18.88 -11.74 -14.36
CA LEU A 285 -19.76 -11.79 -15.52
C LEU A 285 -18.94 -11.76 -16.81
N GLU A 286 -19.06 -12.82 -17.61
CA GLU A 286 -18.39 -12.98 -18.90
C GLU A 286 -19.42 -13.16 -20.01
N MET A 287 -19.10 -12.69 -21.22
CA MET A 287 -19.91 -12.90 -22.41
C MET A 287 -19.07 -13.58 -23.49
N LYS A 288 -19.62 -14.62 -24.11
CA LYS A 288 -19.09 -15.18 -25.36
C LYS A 288 -19.87 -14.59 -26.53
N VAL A 289 -19.15 -13.98 -27.46
CA VAL A 289 -19.68 -13.48 -28.73
C VAL A 289 -19.00 -14.18 -29.90
N LYS A 290 -19.68 -14.27 -31.04
CA LYS A 290 -19.05 -14.75 -32.28
C LYS A 290 -17.92 -13.81 -32.69
N ASP A 291 -16.77 -14.38 -33.04
CA ASP A 291 -15.66 -13.62 -33.58
C ASP A 291 -16.01 -13.16 -35.01
N LYS A 292 -15.95 -11.85 -35.25
CA LYS A 292 -16.25 -11.26 -36.56
C LYS A 292 -15.06 -11.28 -37.51
N THR A 293 -13.87 -11.61 -37.00
CA THR A 293 -12.61 -11.64 -37.78
C THR A 293 -12.27 -13.03 -38.33
N ASP A 294 -12.96 -14.06 -37.86
CA ASP A 294 -12.78 -15.43 -38.32
C ASP A 294 -13.67 -15.73 -39.53
N SER A 295 -13.02 -15.97 -40.68
CA SER A 295 -13.67 -16.32 -41.95
C SER A 295 -14.43 -17.64 -41.92
N THR A 296 -14.22 -18.49 -40.90
CA THR A 296 -14.93 -19.77 -40.73
C THR A 296 -16.25 -19.64 -39.95
N GLY A 297 -16.48 -18.48 -39.31
CA GLY A 297 -17.71 -18.20 -38.56
C GLY A 297 -17.96 -19.15 -37.37
N LYS A 298 -16.92 -19.82 -36.86
CA LYS A 298 -17.01 -20.76 -35.73
C LYS A 298 -16.26 -20.30 -34.49
N ALA A 299 -15.27 -19.41 -34.60
CA ALA A 299 -14.60 -18.88 -33.41
C ALA A 299 -15.51 -17.97 -32.58
N THR A 300 -15.39 -18.08 -31.26
CA THR A 300 -16.06 -17.20 -30.29
C THR A 300 -15.03 -16.44 -29.48
N LYS A 301 -15.20 -15.12 -29.37
CA LYS A 301 -14.41 -14.25 -28.50
C LYS A 301 -15.07 -14.14 -27.13
N LYS A 302 -14.31 -14.40 -26.06
CA LYS A 302 -14.72 -14.11 -24.68
C LYS A 302 -14.44 -12.64 -24.37
N ILE A 303 -15.43 -11.96 -23.82
CA ILE A 303 -15.34 -10.57 -23.36
C ILE A 303 -15.78 -10.57 -21.91
N LYS A 304 -14.94 -10.02 -21.03
CA LYS A 304 -15.33 -9.80 -19.64
C LYS A 304 -16.21 -8.56 -19.56
N LEU A 305 -17.36 -8.69 -18.92
CA LEU A 305 -18.27 -7.57 -18.71
C LEU A 305 -18.06 -6.95 -17.34
N ILE A 306 -17.84 -7.78 -16.32
CA ILE A 306 -17.52 -7.37 -14.95
C ILE A 306 -16.54 -8.39 -14.38
N ASP A 307 -15.35 -7.96 -13.95
CA ASP A 307 -14.30 -8.82 -13.38
C ASP A 307 -14.59 -9.26 -11.93
N GLY A 308 -15.43 -8.50 -11.23
CA GLY A 308 -15.81 -8.77 -9.85
C GLY A 308 -16.77 -7.73 -9.34
N PHE A 309 -17.96 -8.11 -8.89
CA PHE A 309 -18.82 -7.26 -8.08
C PHE A 309 -19.37 -8.05 -6.89
N GLY A 310 -19.44 -7.41 -5.73
CA GLY A 310 -19.70 -8.17 -4.53
C GLY A 310 -19.74 -7.33 -3.28
N PHE A 311 -19.86 -8.04 -2.15
CA PHE A 311 -19.69 -7.44 -0.84
C PHE A 311 -19.04 -8.41 0.13
N ASN A 312 -18.41 -7.85 1.16
CA ASN A 312 -17.95 -8.57 2.35
C ASN A 312 -18.47 -7.89 3.60
N SER A 313 -18.91 -8.69 4.56
CA SER A 313 -19.31 -8.23 5.90
C SER A 313 -18.97 -9.31 6.93
N SER A 314 -19.24 -9.03 8.20
CA SER A 314 -19.03 -9.96 9.30
C SER A 314 -20.14 -9.83 10.33
N TYR A 315 -20.26 -10.80 11.22
CA TYR A 315 -21.18 -10.79 12.35
C TYR A 315 -20.43 -11.33 13.57
N ASN A 316 -20.25 -10.49 14.59
CA ASN A 316 -19.61 -10.87 15.85
C ASN A 316 -20.66 -11.38 16.84
N PHE A 317 -20.68 -12.69 17.09
CA PHE A 317 -21.60 -13.35 18.02
C PHE A 317 -21.35 -12.99 19.49
N LEU A 318 -20.16 -12.48 19.81
CA LEU A 318 -19.76 -12.15 21.18
C LEU A 318 -19.77 -10.64 21.47
N ALA A 319 -20.28 -9.82 20.57
CA ALA A 319 -20.40 -8.38 20.79
C ALA A 319 -21.70 -8.04 21.52
N ASP A 320 -21.62 -7.24 22.59
CA ASP A 320 -22.80 -6.75 23.33
C ASP A 320 -23.68 -5.80 22.49
N SER A 321 -23.06 -5.09 21.55
CA SER A 321 -23.75 -4.18 20.62
C SER A 321 -23.03 -4.15 19.27
N PHE A 322 -23.77 -3.78 18.23
CA PHE A 322 -23.22 -3.65 16.88
C PHE A 322 -22.59 -4.93 16.31
N ALA A 323 -23.23 -6.08 16.55
CA ALA A 323 -22.75 -7.39 16.12
C ALA A 323 -22.50 -7.50 14.61
N LEU A 324 -23.41 -6.99 13.77
CA LEU A 324 -23.23 -6.94 12.32
C LEU A 324 -22.15 -5.90 11.94
N GLY A 325 -21.16 -6.29 11.17
CA GLY A 325 -20.11 -5.43 10.64
C GLY A 325 -20.57 -4.61 9.44
N ASN A 326 -19.73 -3.67 9.02
CA ASN A 326 -20.01 -2.88 7.81
C ASN A 326 -19.92 -3.76 6.56
N PHE A 327 -20.68 -3.38 5.54
CA PHE A 327 -20.63 -4.00 4.21
C PHE A 327 -19.66 -3.23 3.34
N ASN A 328 -18.56 -3.89 2.99
CA ASN A 328 -17.63 -3.42 1.97
C ASN A 328 -18.14 -3.89 0.62
N ILE A 329 -18.78 -3.00 -0.13
CA ILE A 329 -19.33 -3.27 -1.46
C ILE A 329 -18.28 -2.83 -2.48
N TYR A 330 -18.03 -3.64 -3.49
CA TYR A 330 -17.06 -3.30 -4.53
C TYR A 330 -17.52 -3.76 -5.91
N ALA A 331 -16.99 -3.10 -6.92
CA ALA A 331 -17.11 -3.48 -8.32
C ALA A 331 -15.79 -3.20 -9.04
N ARG A 332 -15.38 -4.11 -9.92
CA ARG A 332 -14.22 -3.96 -10.79
C ARG A 332 -14.54 -4.50 -12.18
N SER A 333 -14.03 -3.82 -13.20
CA SER A 333 -14.23 -4.22 -14.58
C SER A 333 -13.15 -3.64 -15.49
N THR A 334 -12.58 -4.47 -16.35
CA THR A 334 -11.76 -4.07 -17.48
C THR A 334 -12.60 -4.16 -18.76
N LEU A 335 -13.18 -3.04 -19.18
CA LEU A 335 -13.98 -2.96 -20.39
C LEU A 335 -13.07 -2.77 -21.62
N PHE A 336 -13.32 -3.57 -22.65
CA PHE A 336 -12.62 -3.49 -23.95
C PHE A 336 -11.08 -3.54 -23.83
N ASP A 337 -10.56 -4.27 -22.84
CA ASP A 337 -9.13 -4.47 -22.54
C ASP A 337 -8.34 -3.20 -22.13
N ASN A 338 -8.96 -2.00 -22.23
CA ASN A 338 -8.25 -0.73 -22.05
C ASN A 338 -8.84 0.17 -20.95
N ILE A 339 -10.12 0.00 -20.59
CA ILE A 339 -10.79 0.83 -19.58
C ILE A 339 -10.91 0.05 -18.29
N ASN A 340 -10.11 0.41 -17.30
CA ASN A 340 -10.15 -0.18 -15.96
C ASN A 340 -11.04 0.65 -15.05
N ILE A 341 -12.06 0.02 -14.50
CA ILE A 341 -13.00 0.62 -13.55
C ILE A 341 -12.86 -0.12 -12.23
N THR A 342 -12.70 0.62 -11.14
CA THR A 342 -12.76 0.11 -9.77
C THR A 342 -13.63 1.03 -8.94
N ALA A 343 -14.57 0.46 -8.21
CA ALA A 343 -15.47 1.18 -7.33
C ALA A 343 -15.55 0.42 -6.00
N GLY A 344 -15.62 1.17 -4.91
CA GLY A 344 -15.75 0.66 -3.56
C GLY A 344 -16.66 1.56 -2.74
N MET A 345 -17.44 0.97 -1.84
CA MET A 345 -18.29 1.70 -0.90
C MET A 345 -18.32 0.95 0.43
N ASN A 346 -18.30 1.69 1.54
CA ASN A 346 -18.51 1.13 2.86
C ASN A 346 -19.89 1.55 3.38
N LEU A 347 -20.69 0.57 3.74
CA LEU A 347 -22.04 0.76 4.25
C LEU A 347 -22.11 0.28 5.70
N ASP A 348 -22.44 1.20 6.61
CA ASP A 348 -22.75 0.89 8.00
C ASP A 348 -24.24 0.51 8.11
N PRO A 349 -24.58 -0.72 8.55
CA PRO A 349 -25.96 -1.14 8.59
C PRO A 349 -26.78 -0.47 9.71
N TYR A 350 -26.15 0.27 10.63
CA TYR A 350 -26.84 0.88 11.76
C TYR A 350 -27.17 2.34 11.53
N ASP A 351 -28.20 2.78 12.24
CA ASP A 351 -28.64 4.17 12.27
C ASP A 351 -27.77 5.04 13.21
N ILE A 352 -28.03 6.35 13.17
CA ILE A 352 -27.40 7.33 14.06
C ILE A 352 -28.44 8.17 14.81
N ASP A 353 -28.06 8.69 15.96
CA ASP A 353 -28.81 9.71 16.67
C ASP A 353 -28.60 11.11 16.05
N LYS A 354 -29.19 12.14 16.68
CA LYS A 354 -29.09 13.53 16.22
C LYS A 354 -27.66 14.08 16.34
N GLN A 355 -26.86 13.51 17.23
CA GLN A 355 -25.50 13.88 17.53
C GLN A 355 -24.48 13.16 16.62
N GLY A 356 -24.95 12.20 15.81
CA GLY A 356 -24.14 11.40 14.89
C GLY A 356 -23.51 10.15 15.51
N TYR A 357 -23.87 9.80 16.75
CA TYR A 357 -23.46 8.55 17.37
C TYR A 357 -24.28 7.39 16.84
N ARG A 358 -23.62 6.25 16.65
CA ARG A 358 -24.25 5.03 16.16
C ARG A 358 -25.26 4.54 17.19
N VAL A 359 -26.45 4.20 16.74
CA VAL A 359 -27.51 3.60 17.56
C VAL A 359 -27.65 2.15 17.16
N ASN A 360 -27.82 1.23 18.12
CA ASN A 360 -27.94 -0.22 17.88
C ASN A 360 -29.30 -0.59 17.24
N ARG A 361 -29.62 0.02 16.09
CA ARG A 361 -30.80 -0.19 15.27
C ARG A 361 -30.38 -0.34 13.82
N ILE A 362 -30.71 -1.48 13.21
CA ILE A 362 -30.42 -1.74 11.80
C ILE A 362 -31.32 -0.87 10.92
N LEU A 363 -30.71 -0.13 10.01
CA LEU A 363 -31.37 0.71 9.02
C LEU A 363 -31.61 -0.11 7.75
N PHE A 364 -32.68 -0.91 7.75
CA PHE A 364 -33.09 -1.71 6.60
C PHE A 364 -34.57 -1.49 6.27
N ASP A 365 -34.84 -0.81 5.16
CA ASP A 365 -36.17 -0.56 4.61
C ASP A 365 -36.08 -0.67 3.07
N PRO A 366 -36.36 -1.86 2.50
CA PRO A 366 -36.34 -2.10 1.06
C PRO A 366 -37.32 -1.21 0.29
N SER A 367 -38.46 -0.85 0.89
CA SER A 367 -39.49 -0.03 0.23
C SER A 367 -39.00 1.39 -0.06
N LYS A 368 -38.01 1.87 0.73
CA LYS A 368 -37.37 3.18 0.56
C LYS A 368 -35.94 3.09 0.05
N LEU A 369 -35.51 1.91 -0.42
CA LEU A 369 -34.13 1.62 -0.85
C LEU A 369 -33.08 1.97 0.22
N LYS A 370 -33.43 1.87 1.50
CA LYS A 370 -32.52 2.14 2.62
C LYS A 370 -31.93 0.82 3.09
N PHE A 371 -30.69 0.54 2.73
CA PHE A 371 -30.00 -0.70 3.11
C PHE A 371 -28.91 -0.47 4.17
N GLY A 372 -28.81 0.74 4.70
CA GLY A 372 -27.79 1.20 5.63
C GLY A 372 -27.34 2.60 5.27
N ARG A 373 -26.28 3.08 5.94
CA ARG A 373 -25.68 4.39 5.69
C ARG A 373 -24.35 4.20 4.98
N ILE A 374 -24.22 4.76 3.79
CA ILE A 374 -22.93 4.80 3.09
C ILE A 374 -22.04 5.80 3.83
N THR A 375 -20.91 5.33 4.38
CA THR A 375 -19.96 6.15 5.15
C THR A 375 -18.83 6.70 4.29
N SER A 376 -18.46 5.96 3.26
CA SER A 376 -17.39 6.33 2.34
C SER A 376 -17.51 5.54 1.03
N GLY A 377 -16.85 6.03 -0.01
CA GLY A 377 -16.71 5.31 -1.25
C GLY A 377 -15.68 5.94 -2.17
N ASN A 378 -15.25 5.14 -3.14
CA ASN A 378 -14.28 5.52 -4.14
C ASN A 378 -14.72 5.00 -5.51
N LEU A 379 -14.34 5.72 -6.56
CA LEU A 379 -14.48 5.32 -7.95
C LEU A 379 -13.21 5.76 -8.67
N ALA A 380 -12.50 4.82 -9.27
CA ALA A 380 -11.34 5.09 -10.11
C ALA A 380 -11.56 4.47 -11.48
N ILE A 381 -11.40 5.29 -12.51
CA ILE A 381 -11.51 4.89 -13.91
C ILE A 381 -10.19 5.28 -14.56
N SER A 382 -9.47 4.33 -15.16
CA SER A 382 -8.27 4.61 -15.94
C SER A 382 -8.37 4.00 -17.32
N THR A 383 -7.84 4.71 -18.31
CA THR A 383 -7.72 4.22 -19.67
C THR A 383 -6.41 4.71 -20.28
N SER A 384 -5.79 3.84 -21.07
CA SER A 384 -4.58 4.16 -21.82
C SER A 384 -4.78 3.75 -23.26
N PHE A 385 -4.55 4.69 -24.16
CA PHE A 385 -4.60 4.49 -25.59
C PHE A 385 -3.21 4.76 -26.16
N SER A 386 -2.78 3.91 -27.09
CA SER A 386 -1.57 4.12 -27.87
C SER A 386 -1.83 3.73 -29.32
N SER A 387 -1.18 4.45 -30.23
CA SER A 387 -1.14 4.05 -31.64
C SER A 387 -0.28 2.79 -31.84
N LYS A 388 -0.58 2.02 -32.89
CA LYS A 388 0.31 0.95 -33.33
C LYS A 388 1.70 1.50 -33.68
N PRO A 389 2.79 0.75 -33.42
CA PRO A 389 4.14 1.14 -33.83
C PRO A 389 4.22 1.33 -35.35
N LYS A 390 5.00 2.31 -35.82
CA LYS A 390 5.17 2.59 -37.26
C LYS A 390 5.73 1.39 -38.04
N ASP A 391 6.59 0.59 -37.41
CA ASP A 391 7.29 -0.53 -38.06
C ASP A 391 6.62 -1.90 -37.84
N GLY A 392 5.45 -1.97 -37.20
CA GLY A 392 4.72 -3.22 -36.95
C GLY A 392 5.43 -4.23 -36.02
N THR A 393 6.65 -3.94 -35.58
CA THR A 393 7.42 -4.75 -34.63
C THR A 393 6.95 -4.47 -33.20
N THR A 394 6.39 -5.48 -32.55
CA THR A 394 6.06 -5.45 -31.12
C THR A 394 7.33 -5.41 -30.28
N GLU A 395 7.66 -4.22 -29.78
CA GLU A 395 8.09 -3.89 -28.40
C GLU A 395 9.20 -4.71 -27.68
N LYS A 396 10.00 -5.53 -28.37
CA LYS A 396 11.09 -6.29 -27.72
C LYS A 396 12.50 -5.69 -27.84
N ASP A 397 12.75 -4.71 -28.70
CA ASP A 397 14.13 -4.38 -29.11
C ASP A 397 14.64 -2.97 -28.79
N ARG A 398 13.94 -2.18 -27.98
CA ARG A 398 14.43 -0.82 -27.62
C ARG A 398 14.21 -0.47 -26.15
N ASP A 399 14.65 -1.36 -25.27
CA ASP A 399 14.99 -0.92 -23.93
C ASP A 399 16.14 0.09 -24.01
N ILE A 400 16.06 1.15 -23.19
CA ILE A 400 17.21 1.99 -22.84
C ILE A 400 18.36 1.01 -22.54
N PRO A 401 19.57 1.14 -23.13
CA PRO A 401 20.65 0.20 -22.84
C PRO A 401 20.86 0.17 -21.33
N ILE A 402 20.34 -0.87 -20.69
CA ILE A 402 20.56 -1.11 -19.28
C ILE A 402 22.00 -1.56 -19.25
N ASP A 403 22.88 -0.66 -18.83
CA ASP A 403 24.26 -1.00 -18.59
C ASP A 403 24.26 -2.24 -17.68
N PRO A 404 24.77 -3.40 -18.13
CA PRO A 404 24.73 -4.63 -17.35
C PRO A 404 25.50 -4.51 -16.03
N PHE A 405 26.25 -3.43 -15.81
CA PHE A 405 26.96 -3.11 -14.57
C PHE A 405 26.19 -2.15 -13.63
N MET A 406 25.06 -1.59 -14.03
CA MET A 406 24.27 -0.67 -13.20
C MET A 406 23.45 -1.43 -12.14
N THR A 407 23.48 -0.94 -10.90
CA THR A 407 22.72 -1.55 -9.80
C THR A 407 21.21 -1.34 -9.99
N PRO A 408 20.33 -2.21 -9.43
CA PRO A 408 18.88 -2.03 -9.52
C PRO A 408 18.37 -0.69 -8.98
N GLU A 409 19.06 -0.12 -7.99
CA GLU A 409 18.76 1.19 -7.42
C GLU A 409 19.16 2.33 -8.37
N GLU A 410 20.30 2.22 -9.06
CA GLU A 410 20.69 3.16 -10.11
C GLU A 410 19.77 3.07 -11.33
N GLN A 411 19.31 1.86 -11.69
CA GLN A 411 18.32 1.66 -12.75
C GLN A 411 16.98 2.30 -12.37
N GLN A 412 16.53 2.11 -11.12
CA GLN A 412 15.35 2.81 -10.61
C GLN A 412 15.54 4.32 -10.60
N ARG A 413 16.72 4.83 -10.22
CA ARG A 413 17.03 6.27 -10.26
C ARG A 413 17.05 6.80 -11.68
N GLN A 414 17.57 6.04 -12.65
CA GLN A 414 17.55 6.39 -14.06
C GLN A 414 16.14 6.34 -14.65
N LEU A 415 15.31 5.37 -14.25
CA LEU A 415 13.90 5.30 -14.61
C LEU A 415 13.09 6.45 -14.01
N GLN A 416 13.35 6.81 -12.75
CA GLN A 416 12.77 7.99 -12.11
C GLN A 416 13.23 9.27 -12.79
N PHE A 417 14.51 9.37 -13.15
CA PHE A 417 15.06 10.49 -13.92
C PHE A 417 14.43 10.58 -15.32
N ALA A 418 14.22 9.44 -15.99
CA ALA A 418 13.56 9.38 -17.29
C ALA A 418 12.08 9.77 -17.20
N ARG A 419 11.38 9.35 -16.15
CA ARG A 419 9.99 9.79 -15.86
C ARG A 419 9.91 11.28 -15.51
N ALA A 420 10.92 11.84 -14.84
CA ALA A 420 11.01 13.26 -14.52
C ALA A 420 11.42 14.12 -15.72
N ASN A 421 12.09 13.53 -16.72
CA ASN A 421 12.51 14.18 -17.95
C ASN A 421 11.98 13.41 -19.18
N PRO A 422 10.65 13.28 -19.33
CA PRO A 422 10.05 12.45 -20.40
C PRO A 422 10.46 12.94 -21.81
N ALA A 423 10.78 14.23 -21.92
CA ALA A 423 11.33 14.87 -23.11
C ALA A 423 12.73 14.38 -23.53
N GLU A 424 13.53 13.86 -22.60
CA GLU A 424 14.87 13.33 -22.88
C GLU A 424 14.84 11.84 -23.30
N PHE A 425 13.75 11.12 -22.97
CA PHE A 425 13.62 9.66 -23.16
C PHE A 425 12.45 9.27 -24.08
N THR A 426 12.13 10.16 -25.01
CA THR A 426 10.97 10.04 -25.87
C THR A 426 11.16 8.96 -26.94
N ASP A 427 10.25 7.97 -27.00
CA ASP A 427 10.19 6.99 -28.09
C ASP A 427 9.41 7.58 -29.29
N PHE A 428 10.06 7.72 -30.45
CA PHE A 428 9.45 8.24 -31.68
C PHE A 428 8.68 7.17 -32.48
N ASN A 429 8.78 5.89 -32.11
CA ASN A 429 8.15 4.78 -32.82
C ASN A 429 6.64 4.71 -32.59
N ILE A 430 6.14 5.25 -31.47
CA ILE A 430 4.71 5.36 -31.16
C ILE A 430 4.23 6.77 -31.51
N PRO A 431 3.40 6.92 -32.57
CA PRO A 431 2.83 8.20 -32.99
C PRO A 431 2.11 8.99 -31.89
N TRP A 432 1.37 8.34 -31.00
CA TRP A 432 0.80 8.97 -29.83
C TRP A 432 0.48 8.00 -28.69
N THR A 433 0.48 8.55 -27.49
CA THR A 433 -0.11 7.94 -26.31
C THR A 433 -1.05 8.92 -25.61
N LEU A 434 -2.13 8.41 -25.03
CA LEU A 434 -3.02 9.17 -24.17
C LEU A 434 -3.48 8.29 -23.02
N SER A 435 -3.12 8.67 -21.81
CA SER A 435 -3.56 8.09 -20.56
C SER A 435 -4.47 9.07 -19.83
N LEU A 436 -5.67 8.61 -19.48
CA LEU A 436 -6.63 9.35 -18.69
C LEU A 436 -6.94 8.55 -17.43
N SER A 437 -6.94 9.21 -16.28
CA SER A 437 -7.38 8.61 -15.02
C SER A 437 -8.27 9.57 -14.25
N TYR A 438 -9.47 9.10 -13.95
CA TYR A 438 -10.44 9.76 -13.11
C TYR A 438 -10.43 9.10 -11.74
N SER A 439 -10.43 9.91 -10.68
CA SER A 439 -10.58 9.44 -9.31
C SER A 439 -11.61 10.27 -8.57
N LEU A 440 -12.54 9.59 -7.91
CA LEU A 440 -13.54 10.15 -7.02
C LEU A 440 -13.42 9.42 -5.69
N ASN A 441 -13.35 10.18 -4.61
CA ASN A 441 -13.38 9.67 -3.26
C ASN A 441 -14.33 10.54 -2.45
N PHE A 442 -15.16 9.92 -1.64
CA PHE A 442 -15.94 10.64 -0.66
C PHE A 442 -15.94 9.92 0.69
N SER A 443 -16.02 10.71 1.75
CA SER A 443 -16.15 10.21 3.12
C SER A 443 -17.07 11.10 3.92
N ARG A 444 -17.84 10.51 4.82
CA ARG A 444 -18.70 11.21 5.76
C ARG A 444 -17.95 11.36 7.07
N VAL A 445 -17.65 12.59 7.43
CA VAL A 445 -16.94 12.93 8.66
C VAL A 445 -17.92 13.59 9.61
N LEU A 446 -17.85 13.23 10.89
CA LEU A 446 -18.65 13.87 11.93
C LEU A 446 -18.28 15.34 12.02
N LYS A 447 -19.27 16.22 12.05
CA LYS A 447 -19.02 17.66 12.19
C LYS A 447 -18.50 17.99 13.60
N PRO A 448 -17.63 19.01 13.75
CA PRO A 448 -17.11 19.41 15.06
C PRO A 448 -18.20 19.88 16.05
N ASP A 449 -19.35 20.34 15.54
CA ASP A 449 -20.50 20.77 16.34
C ASP A 449 -21.44 19.61 16.74
N PHE A 450 -21.08 18.37 16.38
CA PHE A 450 -21.89 17.18 16.59
C PHE A 450 -23.30 17.27 15.96
N SER A 451 -23.54 18.14 14.97
CA SER A 451 -24.86 18.25 14.29
C SER A 451 -25.09 17.17 13.21
N GLY A 452 -24.32 16.08 13.26
CA GLY A 452 -24.32 15.00 12.28
C GLY A 452 -23.06 14.99 11.41
N PHE A 453 -23.21 14.58 10.14
CA PHE A 453 -22.08 14.32 9.24
C PHE A 453 -22.03 15.31 8.07
N GLN A 454 -20.81 15.67 7.66
CA GLN A 454 -20.53 16.36 6.41
C GLN A 454 -19.85 15.39 5.43
N THR A 455 -20.20 15.46 4.15
CA THR A 455 -19.55 14.67 3.11
C THR A 455 -18.38 15.46 2.54
N GLN A 456 -17.16 14.97 2.73
CA GLN A 456 -15.99 15.44 2.03
C GLN A 456 -15.88 14.68 0.72
N LEU A 457 -15.80 15.40 -0.39
CA LEU A 457 -15.73 14.85 -1.74
C LEU A 457 -14.49 15.39 -2.45
N PHE A 458 -13.68 14.48 -2.97
CA PHE A 458 -12.50 14.76 -3.77
C PHE A 458 -12.68 14.09 -5.12
N SER A 459 -12.67 14.88 -6.19
CA SER A 459 -12.87 14.40 -7.55
C SER A 459 -11.84 15.02 -8.46
N SER A 460 -11.10 14.21 -9.19
CA SER A 460 -10.03 14.68 -10.04
C SER A 460 -9.83 13.86 -11.31
N ILE A 461 -9.28 14.53 -12.32
CA ILE A 461 -8.85 13.94 -13.57
C ILE A 461 -7.36 14.21 -13.73
N ASN A 462 -6.59 13.15 -13.87
CA ASN A 462 -5.22 13.22 -14.35
C ASN A 462 -5.20 12.79 -15.81
N PHE A 463 -4.47 13.54 -16.63
CA PHE A 463 -4.21 13.18 -18.01
C PHE A 463 -2.71 13.26 -18.27
N ASN A 464 -2.23 12.36 -19.12
CA ASN A 464 -0.86 12.34 -19.61
C ASN A 464 -0.91 11.87 -21.05
N GLY A 465 -0.21 12.53 -21.95
CA GLY A 465 -0.11 12.06 -23.32
C GLY A 465 1.01 12.73 -24.08
N ASP A 466 1.34 12.11 -25.20
CA ASP A 466 2.35 12.58 -26.13
C ASP A 466 1.91 12.28 -27.56
N PHE A 467 2.40 13.08 -28.51
CA PHE A 467 2.17 12.92 -29.94
C PHE A 467 3.41 13.36 -30.72
N SER A 468 3.83 12.52 -31.67
CA SER A 468 4.89 12.79 -32.64
C SER A 468 4.35 13.65 -33.78
N LEU A 469 4.70 14.94 -33.80
CA LEU A 469 4.34 15.85 -34.90
C LEU A 469 5.05 15.46 -36.22
N THR A 470 6.32 15.05 -36.13
CA THR A 470 7.08 14.46 -37.23
C THR A 470 8.01 13.37 -36.68
N ASP A 471 8.75 12.66 -37.53
CA ASP A 471 9.73 11.63 -37.09
C ASP A 471 10.82 12.17 -36.17
N LYS A 472 11.00 13.49 -36.10
CA LYS A 472 12.00 14.16 -35.27
C LYS A 472 11.41 15.11 -34.24
N TRP A 473 10.09 15.27 -34.18
CA TRP A 473 9.43 16.20 -33.26
C TRP A 473 8.35 15.49 -32.47
N LYS A 474 8.40 15.64 -31.15
CA LYS A 474 7.40 15.09 -30.24
C LYS A 474 7.00 16.13 -29.22
N LEU A 475 5.69 16.24 -29.01
CA LEU A 475 5.10 17.12 -28.03
C LEU A 475 4.34 16.25 -27.04
N GLY A 476 4.36 16.61 -25.77
CA GLY A 476 3.54 15.93 -24.79
C GLY A 476 3.19 16.84 -23.63
N GLY A 477 2.31 16.36 -22.79
CA GLY A 477 1.89 17.08 -21.61
C GLY A 477 1.18 16.20 -20.62
N ASN A 478 1.21 16.65 -19.38
CA ASN A 478 0.51 16.02 -18.29
C ASN A 478 -0.11 17.09 -17.39
N GLY A 479 -1.24 16.78 -16.80
CA GLY A 479 -1.93 17.70 -15.92
C GLY A 479 -2.89 17.01 -14.98
N TYR A 480 -3.27 17.79 -13.97
CA TYR A 480 -4.20 17.41 -12.92
C TYR A 480 -5.28 18.48 -12.80
N TYR A 481 -6.52 18.08 -13.06
CA TYR A 481 -7.71 18.90 -12.96
C TYR A 481 -8.53 18.46 -11.74
N ASP A 482 -8.76 19.39 -10.81
CA ASP A 482 -9.60 19.16 -9.65
C ASP A 482 -11.04 19.59 -9.98
N ILE A 483 -11.94 18.61 -10.10
CA ILE A 483 -13.35 18.84 -10.43
C ILE A 483 -14.07 19.49 -9.26
N SER A 484 -13.70 19.15 -8.04
CA SER A 484 -14.30 19.69 -6.81
C SER A 484 -14.03 21.19 -6.67
N GLN A 485 -12.85 21.65 -7.10
CA GLN A 485 -12.46 23.06 -7.13
C GLN A 485 -12.71 23.75 -8.48
N GLY A 486 -13.14 23.01 -9.51
CA GLY A 486 -13.42 23.53 -10.85
C GLY A 486 -12.20 24.08 -11.60
N GLY A 487 -10.99 23.57 -11.32
CA GLY A 487 -9.75 24.20 -11.79
C GLY A 487 -8.65 23.24 -12.21
N LEU A 488 -7.89 23.63 -13.23
CA LEU A 488 -6.63 22.97 -13.62
C LEU A 488 -5.55 23.40 -12.63
N GLN A 489 -5.11 22.47 -11.77
CA GLN A 489 -4.19 22.77 -10.67
C GLN A 489 -2.72 22.68 -11.10
N GLN A 490 -2.43 21.75 -12.02
CA GLN A 490 -1.10 21.53 -12.56
C GLN A 490 -1.22 21.18 -14.05
N PHE A 491 -0.38 21.79 -14.87
CA PHE A 491 -0.21 21.44 -16.27
C PHE A 491 1.24 21.70 -16.67
N SER A 492 1.87 20.64 -17.16
CA SER A 492 3.24 20.64 -17.66
C SER A 492 3.21 20.11 -19.09
N MET A 493 4.01 20.72 -19.95
CA MET A 493 4.17 20.35 -21.34
C MET A 493 5.65 20.18 -21.66
N PHE A 494 5.94 19.38 -22.66
CA PHE A 494 7.27 19.25 -23.18
C PHE A 494 7.27 19.18 -24.71
N ILE A 495 8.38 19.60 -25.28
CA ILE A 495 8.66 19.53 -26.70
C ILE A 495 10.08 18.99 -26.87
N THR A 496 10.20 17.92 -27.64
CA THR A 496 11.47 17.27 -27.94
C THR A 496 11.71 17.28 -29.44
N ARG A 497 12.95 17.63 -29.82
CA ARG A 497 13.42 17.54 -31.20
C ARG A 497 14.69 16.71 -31.32
N GLU A 498 14.69 15.72 -32.21
CA GLU A 498 15.88 14.97 -32.58
C GLU A 498 16.67 15.67 -33.71
N MET A 499 17.96 15.91 -33.47
CA MET A 499 18.89 16.58 -34.39
C MET A 499 20.12 15.69 -34.66
N HIS A 500 19.86 14.42 -35.01
CA HIS A 500 20.86 13.39 -35.37
C HIS A 500 21.84 13.03 -34.24
N CYS A 501 22.83 13.87 -33.96
CA CYS A 501 23.80 13.67 -32.86
C CYS A 501 23.36 14.34 -31.55
N TRP A 502 22.41 15.28 -31.64
CA TRP A 502 21.93 16.10 -30.52
C TRP A 502 20.43 15.96 -30.34
N GLN A 503 19.96 16.15 -29.11
CA GLN A 503 18.56 16.18 -28.73
C GLN A 503 18.28 17.48 -28.00
N LEU A 504 17.24 18.19 -28.43
CA LEU A 504 16.71 19.36 -27.75
C LEU A 504 15.45 18.91 -26.98
N SER A 505 15.38 19.28 -25.71
CA SER A 505 14.23 19.05 -24.84
C SER A 505 13.84 20.36 -24.17
N VAL A 506 12.61 20.80 -24.39
CA VAL A 506 12.02 21.98 -23.75
C VAL A 506 10.88 21.50 -22.86
N ASN A 507 11.00 21.69 -21.54
CA ASN A 507 9.95 21.42 -20.58
C ASN A 507 9.39 22.76 -20.09
N VAL A 508 8.08 22.93 -20.08
CA VAL A 508 7.40 24.15 -19.64
C VAL A 508 6.27 23.75 -18.69
N THR A 509 6.22 24.38 -17.53
CA THR A 509 5.12 24.25 -16.56
C THR A 509 4.42 25.59 -16.45
N PRO A 510 3.40 25.86 -17.29
CA PRO A 510 2.67 27.12 -17.26
C PRO A 510 1.70 27.24 -16.07
N ILE A 511 1.18 26.11 -15.57
CA ILE A 511 0.19 26.07 -14.49
C ILE A 511 0.70 25.11 -13.41
N GLY A 512 0.78 25.59 -12.18
CA GLY A 512 1.33 24.88 -11.04
C GLY A 512 1.75 25.86 -9.95
N LEU A 513 2.14 25.32 -8.79
CA LEU A 513 2.63 26.14 -7.67
C LEU A 513 3.84 27.01 -8.08
N PHE A 514 4.72 26.43 -8.89
CA PHE A 514 5.85 27.14 -9.52
C PHE A 514 5.71 27.05 -11.02
N ARG A 515 5.76 28.21 -11.69
CA ARG A 515 5.83 28.26 -13.14
C ARG A 515 7.29 28.16 -13.55
N SER A 516 7.61 27.32 -14.51
CA SER A 516 9.02 27.13 -14.90
C SER A 516 9.16 26.76 -16.36
N PHE A 517 10.34 27.02 -16.91
CA PHE A 517 10.77 26.36 -18.13
C PHE A 517 12.21 25.88 -17.99
N ASN A 518 12.51 24.79 -18.66
CA ASN A 518 13.84 24.22 -18.76
C ASN A 518 14.09 23.85 -20.22
N ILE A 519 15.17 24.38 -20.79
CA ILE A 519 15.69 24.02 -22.10
C ILE A 519 16.98 23.23 -21.87
N THR A 520 16.99 21.99 -22.34
CA THR A 520 18.15 21.12 -22.29
C THR A 520 18.55 20.71 -23.70
N ILE A 521 19.85 20.76 -23.98
CA ILE A 521 20.46 20.22 -25.19
C ILE A 521 21.53 19.21 -24.75
N ASN A 522 21.43 17.97 -25.23
CA ASN A 522 22.37 16.90 -24.91
C ASN A 522 22.66 16.02 -26.14
N PRO A 523 23.85 15.40 -26.23
CA PRO A 523 24.13 14.38 -27.23
C PRO A 523 23.22 13.15 -27.07
N LYS A 524 22.87 12.49 -28.18
CA LYS A 524 22.04 11.27 -28.18
C LYS A 524 22.82 10.05 -27.65
N SER A 525 24.14 10.02 -27.87
CA SER A 525 25.01 8.92 -27.42
C SER A 525 25.11 8.88 -25.90
N GLY A 526 24.81 7.71 -25.31
CA GLY A 526 24.89 7.49 -23.87
C GLY A 526 26.26 7.82 -23.25
N ILE A 527 27.34 7.66 -24.03
CA ILE A 527 28.74 7.91 -23.61
C ILE A 527 29.06 9.41 -23.50
N LEU A 528 28.32 10.27 -24.21
CA LEU A 528 28.57 11.73 -24.28
C LEU A 528 27.49 12.56 -23.58
N ARG A 529 26.59 11.92 -22.81
CA ARG A 529 25.47 12.59 -22.13
C ARG A 529 25.91 13.61 -21.07
N ASP A 530 27.14 13.52 -20.57
CA ASP A 530 27.71 14.49 -19.64
C ASP A 530 27.93 15.89 -20.27
N LEU A 531 27.99 15.98 -21.60
CA LEU A 531 28.02 17.25 -22.34
C LEU A 531 26.60 17.83 -22.44
N ARG A 532 26.02 18.24 -21.31
CA ARG A 532 24.68 18.82 -21.24
C ARG A 532 24.75 20.34 -21.14
N ILE A 533 24.03 21.03 -22.03
CA ILE A 533 23.73 22.46 -21.86
C ILE A 533 22.31 22.56 -21.34
N ASN A 534 22.15 23.06 -20.11
CA ASN A 534 20.85 23.26 -19.46
C ASN A 534 20.65 24.75 -19.15
N ARG A 535 19.51 25.31 -19.56
CA ARG A 535 19.00 26.59 -19.08
C ARG A 535 17.62 26.40 -18.46
N SER A 536 17.55 26.58 -17.15
CA SER A 536 16.30 26.57 -16.39
C SER A 536 15.98 27.96 -15.84
N ARG A 537 14.71 28.35 -15.88
CA ARG A 537 14.21 29.54 -15.18
C ARG A 537 12.92 29.19 -14.45
N VAL A 538 12.81 29.65 -13.21
CA VAL A 538 11.63 29.47 -12.36
C VAL A 538 11.04 30.85 -12.10
N PHE A 539 9.72 30.92 -12.14
CA PHE A 539 8.93 32.09 -11.78
C PHE A 539 8.07 31.70 -10.58
N SER A 540 8.29 32.35 -9.45
CA SER A 540 7.40 32.27 -8.30
C SER A 540 6.29 33.31 -8.44
N ASN A 541 5.04 32.90 -8.25
CA ASN A 541 4.02 33.86 -7.85
C ASN A 541 4.27 34.18 -6.38
N SER A 542 5.04 35.23 -6.09
CA SER A 542 5.07 35.82 -4.75
C SER A 542 3.75 36.56 -4.52
N GLY A 543 2.77 35.81 -4.04
CA GLY A 543 1.42 36.28 -3.73
C GLY A 543 0.71 35.26 -2.87
N PHE A 544 1.29 34.96 -1.71
CA PHE A 544 0.62 34.36 -0.56
C PHE A 544 1.06 35.10 0.69
#